data_AF-A0A370G1S4-F1
#
_entry.id   AF-A0A370G1S4-F1
#
_cell.length_a   1.000
_cell.length_b   1.000
_cell.length_c   1.000
_cell.angle_alpha   90.00
_cell.angle_beta   90.00
_cell.angle_gamma   90.00
#
_symmetry.space_group_name_H-M   'P 1'
#
loop_
_entity.id
_entity.type
_entity.pdbx_description
1 polymer ?
#
loop_
_entity_poly.entity_id
_entity_poly.type
_entity_poly.pdbx_seq_one_letter_code
_entity_poly.pdbx_strand_id
1 'polypeptide(L)'
;MEQFERKVTKIGNSFGITLPIDLLKQVGLAQGDEVQVEVIDGKIVLRKKEQLKLPEGVDAEFMDILNDVIKEHDKAFKGLVDR
;
A
#
# COMPACT_ATOMS: atom_id res chain seq x y z
N MET A 1 14.96 8.09 13.42
CA MET A 1 14.36 8.48 12.12
C MET A 1 15.50 8.90 11.21
N GLU A 2 15.71 8.20 10.11
CA GLU A 2 16.69 8.62 9.11
C GLU A 2 16.03 9.67 8.20
N GLN A 3 16.69 10.81 8.02
CA GLN A 3 16.21 11.89 7.16
C GLN A 3 17.17 12.06 6.00
N PHE A 4 16.64 12.09 4.78
CA PHE A 4 17.43 12.21 3.55
C PHE A 4 16.94 13.39 2.73
N GLU A 5 17.88 14.22 2.30
CA GLU A 5 17.59 15.33 1.39
C GLU A 5 17.98 14.95 -0.04
N ARG A 6 17.07 15.19 -0.97
CA ARG A 6 17.26 14.93 -2.40
C ARG A 6 16.68 16.09 -3.19
N LYS A 7 17.43 16.48 -4.23
CA LYS A 7 17.00 17.53 -5.14
C LYS A 7 16.00 16.95 -6.14
N VAL A 8 14.95 17.72 -6.43
CA VAL A 8 14.05 17.44 -7.55
C VAL A 8 14.79 17.73 -8.85
N THR A 9 14.85 16.76 -9.75
CA THR A 9 15.56 16.86 -11.03
C THR A 9 14.64 16.53 -12.18
N LYS A 10 14.93 17.09 -13.36
CA LYS A 10 14.19 16.79 -14.59
C LYS A 10 14.60 15.41 -15.11
N ILE A 11 13.61 14.56 -15.37
CA ILE A 11 13.77 13.22 -15.97
C ILE A 11 12.88 13.17 -17.22
N GLY A 12 13.49 13.34 -18.40
CA GLY A 12 12.73 13.44 -19.65
C GLY A 12 11.72 14.60 -19.64
N ASN A 13 10.43 14.29 -19.70
CA ASN A 13 9.34 15.27 -19.64
C ASN A 13 8.69 15.40 -18.24
N SER A 14 9.31 14.84 -17.19
CA SER A 14 8.81 14.91 -15.82
C SER A 14 9.87 15.42 -14.85
N PHE A 15 9.46 15.60 -13.60
CA PHE A 15 10.36 15.80 -12.48
C PHE A 15 10.35 14.54 -11.60
N GLY A 16 11.49 14.23 -11.00
CA GLY A 16 11.63 13.13 -10.07
C GLY A 16 12.65 13.41 -8.99
N ILE A 17 12.75 12.47 -8.06
CA ILE A 17 13.78 12.41 -7.01
C ILE A 17 14.46 11.06 -7.09
N THR A 18 15.74 10.99 -6.70
CA THR A 18 16.45 9.72 -6.59
C THR A 18 16.34 9.19 -5.17
N LEU A 19 16.05 7.90 -5.02
CA LEU A 19 16.03 7.21 -3.74
C LEU A 19 17.28 6.30 -3.65
N PRO A 20 18.06 6.37 -2.56
CA PRO A 20 19.18 5.46 -2.35
C PRO A 20 18.75 3.99 -2.41
N ILE A 21 19.57 3.14 -3.01
CA ILE A 21 19.27 1.69 -3.13
C ILE A 21 19.09 1.06 -1.74
N ASP A 22 19.89 1.47 -0.76
CA ASP A 22 19.80 0.89 0.59
C ASP A 22 18.51 1.30 1.31
N LEU A 23 17.95 2.49 1.01
CA LEU A 23 16.63 2.90 1.50
C LEU A 23 15.54 2.02 0.91
N LEU A 24 15.60 1.72 -0.40
CA LEU A 24 14.64 0.84 -1.06
C LEU A 24 14.68 -0.58 -0.48
N LYS A 25 15.87 -1.11 -0.18
CA LYS A 25 16.03 -2.43 0.45
C LYS A 25 15.36 -2.50 1.82
N GLN A 26 15.48 -1.47 2.66
CA GLN A 26 14.85 -1.43 3.99
C GLN A 26 13.32 -1.55 3.91
N VAL A 27 12.71 -1.08 2.82
CA VAL A 27 11.26 -1.12 2.59
C VAL A 27 10.84 -2.19 1.58
N GLY A 28 11.73 -3.11 1.22
CA GLY A 28 11.44 -4.23 0.33
C GLY A 28 11.05 -3.82 -1.09
N LEU A 29 11.54 -2.68 -1.59
CA LEU A 29 11.38 -2.23 -2.97
C LEU A 29 12.60 -2.59 -3.81
N ALA A 30 12.35 -3.05 -5.03
CA ALA A 30 13.38 -3.33 -6.03
C ALA A 30 13.12 -2.58 -7.34
N GLN A 31 14.13 -2.55 -8.22
CA GLN A 31 13.96 -2.04 -9.57
C GLN A 31 12.88 -2.85 -10.31
N GLY A 32 11.90 -2.15 -10.88
CA GLY A 32 10.77 -2.77 -11.59
C GLY A 32 9.50 -2.92 -10.75
N ASP A 33 9.57 -2.72 -9.43
CA ASP A 33 8.37 -2.71 -8.59
C ASP A 33 7.49 -1.49 -8.93
N GLU A 34 6.18 -1.71 -8.91
CA GLU A 34 5.19 -0.63 -9.01
C GLU A 34 4.99 0.04 -7.64
N VAL A 35 4.95 1.37 -7.65
CA VAL A 35 4.73 2.20 -6.46
C VAL A 35 3.50 3.07 -6.70
N GLN A 36 2.59 3.08 -5.73
CA GLN A 36 1.47 4.00 -5.71
C GLN A 36 1.93 5.34 -5.10
N VAL A 37 1.54 6.43 -5.77
CA VAL A 37 1.85 7.80 -5.34
C VAL A 37 0.55 8.49 -5.01
N GLU A 38 0.41 8.99 -3.79
CA GLU A 38 -0.76 9.70 -3.31
C GLU A 38 -0.37 11.04 -2.69
N VAL A 39 -1.30 12.00 -2.69
CA VAL A 39 -1.15 13.27 -1.96
C VAL A 39 -2.11 13.26 -0.78
N ILE A 40 -1.56 13.24 0.44
CA ILE A 40 -2.33 13.24 1.69
C ILE A 40 -1.81 14.39 2.54
N ASP A 41 -2.69 15.30 2.96
CA ASP A 41 -2.35 16.46 3.80
C ASP A 41 -1.19 17.31 3.25
N GLY A 42 -1.16 17.50 1.93
CA GLY A 42 -0.11 18.26 1.23
C GLY A 42 1.24 17.54 1.13
N LYS A 43 1.31 16.25 1.51
CA LYS A 43 2.52 15.43 1.44
C LYS A 43 2.37 14.37 0.36
N ILE A 44 3.45 14.11 -0.36
CA ILE A 44 3.52 12.96 -1.27
C ILE A 44 3.83 11.72 -0.43
N VAL A 45 2.95 10.73 -0.49
CA VAL A 45 3.11 9.43 0.15
C VAL A 45 3.34 8.38 -0.93
N LEU A 46 4.43 7.63 -0.78
CA LEU A 46 4.78 6.51 -1.65
C LEU A 46 4.46 5.21 -0.93
N ARG A 47 3.69 4.32 -1.56
CA ARG A 47 3.40 2.98 -1.04
C ARG A 47 3.76 1.93 -2.09
N LYS A 48 4.36 0.82 -1.66
CA LYS A 48 4.52 -0.34 -2.55
C LYS A 48 3.14 -0.75 -3.02
N LYS A 49 2.95 -0.87 -4.34
CA LYS A 49 1.66 -1.30 -4.87
C LYS A 49 1.56 -2.80 -4.63
N GLU A 50 0.87 -3.18 -3.56
CA GLU A 50 0.43 -4.55 -3.42
C GLU A 50 -0.61 -4.79 -4.51
N GLN A 51 -0.25 -5.59 -5.51
CA GLN A 51 -1.28 -6.21 -6.33
C GLN A 51 -2.02 -7.16 -5.40
N LEU A 52 -3.07 -6.66 -4.74
CA LEU A 52 -4.12 -7.49 -4.18
C LEU A 52 -4.75 -8.21 -5.37
N LYS A 53 -4.12 -9.30 -5.80
CA LYS A 53 -4.76 -10.28 -6.65
C LYS A 53 -5.80 -10.91 -5.75
N LEU A 54 -7.01 -10.35 -5.82
CA LEU A 54 -8.17 -11.02 -5.29
C LEU A 54 -8.16 -12.44 -5.88
N PRO A 55 -8.37 -13.49 -5.06
CA PRO A 55 -8.48 -14.85 -5.57
C PRO A 55 -9.48 -14.90 -6.72
N GLU A 56 -9.27 -15.79 -7.69
CA GLU A 56 -10.24 -15.97 -8.78
C GLU A 56 -11.65 -16.21 -8.19
N GLY A 57 -12.62 -15.40 -8.62
CA GLY A 57 -14.00 -15.44 -8.12
C GLY A 57 -14.29 -14.49 -6.94
N VAL A 58 -13.33 -13.69 -6.49
CA VAL A 58 -13.52 -12.65 -5.48
C VAL A 58 -13.55 -11.29 -6.17
N ASP A 59 -14.74 -10.69 -6.25
CA ASP A 59 -14.93 -9.32 -6.72
C ASP A 59 -15.21 -8.35 -5.56
N ALA A 60 -15.38 -7.06 -5.88
CA ALA A 60 -15.64 -6.04 -4.88
C ALA A 60 -16.99 -6.25 -4.16
N GLU A 61 -18.01 -6.73 -4.88
CA GLU A 61 -19.34 -7.01 -4.33
C GLU A 61 -19.29 -8.15 -3.32
N PHE A 62 -18.53 -9.21 -3.61
CA PHE A 62 -18.29 -10.29 -2.67
C PHE A 62 -17.58 -9.81 -1.39
N MET A 63 -16.61 -8.89 -1.52
CA MET A 63 -15.92 -8.30 -0.37
C MET A 63 -16.86 -7.44 0.49
N ASP A 64 -17.79 -6.71 -0.13
CA ASP A 64 -18.80 -5.93 0.59
C ASP A 64 -19.77 -6.84 1.36
N ILE A 65 -20.26 -7.91 0.72
CA ILE A 65 -21.11 -8.93 1.38
C ILE A 65 -20.37 -9.57 2.57
N LEU A 66 -19.11 -9.97 2.38
CA LEU A 66 -18.29 -10.52 3.47
C LEU A 66 -18.17 -9.55 4.64
N ASN A 67 -17.92 -8.27 4.36
CA ASN A 67 -17.81 -7.25 5.41
C ASN A 67 -19.10 -7.09 6.20
N ASP A 68 -20.25 -7.16 5.53
CA ASP A 68 -21.55 -7.03 6.19
C ASP A 68 -21.87 -8.26 7.06
N VAL A 69 -21.56 -9.47 6.58
CA VAL A 69 -21.69 -10.72 7.37
C VAL A 69 -20.78 -10.69 8.60
N ILE A 70 -19.53 -10.22 8.46
CA ILE A 70 -18.60 -10.10 9.58
C ILE A 70 -19.12 -9.10 10.61
N LYS A 71 -19.66 -7.95 10.18
CA LYS A 71 -20.24 -6.94 11.09
C LYS A 71 -21.46 -7.48 11.82
N GLU A 72 -22.35 -8.19 11.12
CA GLU A 72 -23.56 -8.77 11.70
C GLU A 72 -23.23 -9.82 12.78
N HIS A 73 -22.16 -10.59 12.57
CA HIS A 73 -21.73 -11.66 13.46
C HIS A 73 -20.51 -11.33 14.33
N ASP A 74 -20.14 -10.05 14.46
CA ASP A 74 -18.95 -9.57 15.19
C ASP A 74 -18.87 -10.16 16.63
N LYS A 75 -20.02 -10.28 17.30
CA LYS A 75 -20.11 -10.89 18.64
C LYS A 75 -19.78 -12.39 18.66
N ALA A 76 -20.21 -13.13 17.64
CA ALA A 76 -19.96 -14.56 17.53
C ALA A 76 -18.50 -14.83 17.18
N PHE A 77 -17.91 -14.05 16.27
CA PHE A 77 -16.50 -14.15 15.90
C PHE A 77 -15.57 -13.78 17.05
N LYS A 78 -15.87 -12.71 17.81
CA LYS A 78 -15.08 -12.33 19.00
C LYS A 78 -15.07 -13.43 20.08
N GLY A 79 -16.17 -14.16 20.25
CA GLY A 79 -16.25 -15.28 21.20
C GLY A 79 -15.43 -16.52 20.81
N LEU A 80 -14.93 -16.59 19.57
CA LEU A 80 -14.09 -17.68 19.08
C LEU A 80 -12.59 -17.36 19.15
N VAL A 81 -12.20 -16.10 19.36
CA VAL A 81 -10.80 -15.66 19.45
C VAL A 81 -10.13 -16.13 20.75
N ASP A 82 -10.93 -16.32 21.81
CA ASP A 82 -10.43 -16.72 23.15
C ASP A 82 -10.45 -18.25 23.39
N ARG A 83 -10.51 -19.08 22.34
CA ARG A 83 -10.46 -20.56 22.45
C ARG A 83 -9.27 -21.18 21.75
#